data_AF-A0A3B9BXF2-F1
#
_entry.id   AF-A0A3B9BXF2-F1
#
_cell.length_a   1.000
_cell.length_b   1.000
_cell.length_c   1.000
_cell.angle_alpha   90.00
_cell.angle_beta   90.00
_cell.angle_gamma   90.00
#
_symmetry.space_group_name_H-M   'P 1'
#
loop_
_entity.id
_entity.type
_entity.pdbx_description
1 polymer ?
#
loop_
_entity_poly.entity_id
_entity_poly.type
_entity_poly.pdbx_seq_one_letter_code
_entity_poly.pdbx_strand_id
1 'polypeptide(L)'
;MSTQPEPIVKTHSEPKIRIGFLLVDAFSSLCLTAMTGPFRSANREIGANTFLWDIISINDQPITASDGLTIQPTQPAKSVLKYDYFFVCAGMQSDPPSQAKL
;
A
#
# COMPACT_ATOMS: atom_id res chain seq x y z
N MET A 1 42.80 -25.13 16.33
CA MET A 1 41.83 -24.94 15.21
C MET A 1 40.45 -24.82 15.84
N SER A 2 39.99 -23.61 16.12
CA SER A 2 38.67 -23.38 16.72
C SER A 2 37.67 -23.11 15.60
N THR A 3 36.82 -24.08 15.31
CA THR A 3 35.68 -23.92 14.40
C THR A 3 34.63 -23.08 15.12
N GLN A 4 34.49 -21.81 14.74
CA GLN A 4 33.30 -21.05 15.12
C GLN A 4 32.07 -21.65 14.41
N PRO A 5 30.92 -21.79 15.09
CA PRO A 5 29.71 -22.25 14.43
C PRO A 5 29.26 -21.19 13.42
N GLU A 6 29.03 -21.60 12.17
CA GLU A 6 28.44 -20.74 11.14
C GLU A 6 27.07 -20.21 11.63
N PRO A 7 26.73 -18.94 11.34
CA PRO A 7 25.43 -18.40 11.71
C PRO A 7 24.34 -19.15 10.94
N ILE A 8 23.49 -19.85 11.68
CA ILE A 8 22.31 -20.53 11.16
C ILE A 8 21.35 -19.42 10.69
N VAL A 9 21.37 -19.10 9.39
CA VAL A 9 20.38 -18.20 8.78
C VAL A 9 19.03 -18.89 8.91
N LYS A 10 18.23 -18.47 9.90
CA LYS A 10 16.85 -18.91 10.04
C LYS A 10 16.05 -18.34 8.88
N THR A 11 15.89 -19.13 7.81
CA THR A 11 14.98 -18.82 6.71
C THR A 11 13.54 -19.08 7.15
N HIS A 12 13.06 -18.33 8.15
CA HIS A 12 11.63 -18.20 8.38
C HIS A 12 11.14 -17.19 7.34
N SER A 13 10.49 -17.66 6.27
CA SER A 13 9.76 -16.75 5.39
C SER A 13 8.58 -16.22 6.19
N GLU A 14 8.76 -15.08 6.85
CA GLU A 14 7.66 -14.41 7.55
C GLU A 14 6.48 -14.25 6.59
N PRO A 15 5.24 -14.50 7.06
CA PRO A 15 4.06 -14.31 6.24
C PRO A 15 4.00 -12.85 5.78
N LYS A 16 4.01 -12.64 4.46
CA LYS A 16 3.89 -11.31 3.86
C LYS A 16 2.47 -10.82 4.04
N ILE A 17 2.30 -9.72 4.76
CA ILE A 17 1.02 -9.03 4.92
C ILE A 17 0.86 -8.09 3.72
N ARG A 18 -0.17 -8.30 2.91
CA ARG A 18 -0.48 -7.46 1.74
C ARG A 18 -1.63 -6.51 2.05
N ILE A 19 -1.41 -5.24 1.75
CA ILE A 19 -2.34 -4.16 2.06
C ILE A 19 -2.74 -3.44 0.77
N GLY A 20 -4.04 -3.28 0.53
CA GLY A 20 -4.55 -2.49 -0.60
C GLY A 20 -4.91 -1.08 -0.15
N PHE A 21 -4.44 -0.06 -0.88
CA PHE A 21 -4.89 1.32 -0.72
C PHE A 21 -5.66 1.75 -1.97
N LEU A 22 -6.98 1.87 -1.85
CA LEU A 22 -7.81 2.51 -2.87
C LEU A 22 -7.76 4.03 -2.67
N LEU A 23 -7.20 4.75 -3.63
CA LEU A 23 -7.18 6.20 -3.63
C LEU A 23 -8.36 6.73 -4.45
N VAL A 24 -9.11 7.65 -3.85
CA VAL A 24 -10.18 8.42 -4.51
C VAL A 24 -9.63 9.81 -4.82
N ASP A 25 -10.11 10.45 -5.88
CA ASP A 25 -9.68 11.79 -6.24
C ASP A 25 -9.77 12.78 -5.07
N ALA A 26 -8.81 13.72 -5.06
CA ALA A 26 -8.62 14.68 -3.98
C ALA A 26 -8.32 14.05 -2.60
N PHE A 27 -7.87 12.79 -2.54
CA PHE A 27 -7.37 12.21 -1.29
C PHE A 27 -6.24 13.05 -0.68
N SER A 28 -6.05 12.92 0.63
CA SER A 28 -4.95 13.58 1.32
C SER A 28 -3.65 12.77 1.20
N SER A 29 -2.63 13.32 0.54
CA SER A 29 -1.27 12.75 0.51
C SER A 29 -0.70 12.52 1.92
N LEU A 30 -1.07 13.38 2.87
CA LEU A 30 -0.69 13.24 4.28
C LEU A 30 -1.28 11.97 4.90
N CYS A 31 -2.55 11.66 4.59
CA CYS A 31 -3.20 10.43 5.08
C CYS A 31 -2.49 9.18 4.56
N LEU A 32 -2.19 9.11 3.25
CA LEU A 32 -1.45 7.99 2.66
C LEU A 32 -0.05 7.84 3.29
N THR A 33 0.64 8.96 3.51
CA THR A 33 1.97 8.98 4.13
C THR A 33 1.92 8.54 5.59
N ALA A 34 0.92 8.99 6.34
CA ALA A 34 0.71 8.62 7.73
C ALA A 34 0.40 7.12 7.88
N MET A 35 -0.33 6.52 6.94
CA MET A 35 -0.60 5.08 6.95
C MET A 35 0.62 4.24 6.54
N THR A 36 1.35 4.65 5.50
CA THR A 36 2.50 3.87 4.99
C THR A 36 3.77 4.06 5.82
N GLY A 37 3.89 5.17 6.57
CA GLY A 37 5.04 5.47 7.42
C GLY A 37 5.34 4.38 8.46
N PRO A 38 4.35 3.97 9.29
CA PRO A 38 4.51 2.88 10.24
C PRO A 38 4.94 1.56 9.59
N PHE A 39 4.36 1.18 8.44
CA PHE A 39 4.74 -0.05 7.73
C PHE A 39 6.18 -0.02 7.23
N ARG A 40 6.62 1.13 6.69
CA ARG A 40 8.04 1.33 6.32
C ARG A 40 8.96 1.23 7.52
N SER A 41 8.57 1.81 8.66
CA SER A 41 9.36 1.73 9.88
C SER A 41 9.42 0.29 10.40
N ALA A 42 8.30 -0.43 10.43
CA ALA A 42 8.23 -1.81 10.85
C ALA A 42 9.10 -2.71 9.96
N ASN A 43 9.01 -2.58 8.64
CA ASN A 43 9.88 -3.33 7.71
C ASN A 43 11.37 -3.06 7.95
N ARG A 44 11.74 -1.82 8.31
CA ARG A 44 13.13 -1.47 8.63
C ARG A 44 13.61 -2.17 9.90
N GLU A 45 12.80 -2.16 10.96
CA GLU A 45 13.15 -2.79 12.24
C GLU A 45 13.20 -4.32 12.13
N ILE A 46 12.30 -4.91 11.33
CA ILE A 46 12.29 -6.35 11.05
C ILE A 46 13.48 -6.75 10.15
N GLY A 47 13.95 -5.84 9.30
CA GLY A 47 14.96 -6.13 8.27
C GLY A 47 14.41 -6.93 7.08
N ALA A 48 13.08 -6.95 6.91
CA ALA A 48 12.41 -7.67 5.82
C ALA A 48 11.18 -6.88 5.31
N ASN A 49 10.79 -7.15 4.07
CA ASN A 49 9.58 -6.59 3.46
C ASN A 49 8.33 -7.40 3.84
N THR A 50 7.98 -7.37 5.13
CA THR A 50 6.87 -8.13 5.70
C THR A 50 5.53 -7.45 5.40
N PHE A 51 5.47 -6.12 5.52
CA PHE A 51 4.31 -5.31 5.12
C PHE A 51 4.50 -4.81 3.69
N LEU A 52 3.70 -5.34 2.78
CA LEU A 52 3.65 -4.92 1.38
C LEU A 52 2.35 -4.17 1.13
N TRP A 53 2.38 -3.16 0.28
CA TRP A 53 1.17 -2.47 -0.11
C TRP A 53 1.13 -2.17 -1.60
N ASP A 54 -0.10 -2.12 -2.12
CA ASP A 54 -0.40 -1.73 -3.48
C ASP A 54 -1.32 -0.51 -3.49
N ILE A 55 -1.17 0.34 -4.50
CA ILE A 55 -2.01 1.51 -4.76
C ILE A 55 -2.95 1.17 -5.90
N ILE A 56 -4.24 1.41 -5.66
CA ILE A 56 -5.33 1.07 -6.57
C ILE A 56 -6.14 2.35 -6.82
N SER A 57 -6.60 2.53 -8.05
CA SER A 57 -7.65 3.50 -8.39
C SER A 57 -8.88 2.78 -8.92
N ILE A 58 -10.02 3.48 -8.97
CA ILE A 58 -11.29 2.89 -9.41
C ILE A 58 -11.26 2.49 -10.90
N ASN A 59 -10.51 3.24 -11.72
CA ASN A 59 -10.49 3.15 -13.19
C ASN A 59 -9.09 2.83 -13.76
N ASP A 60 -8.16 2.41 -12.92
CA ASP A 60 -6.75 2.13 -13.26
C ASP A 60 -5.99 3.36 -13.82
N GLN A 61 -6.54 4.57 -13.66
CA GLN A 61 -5.89 5.82 -14.05
C GLN A 61 -5.12 6.45 -12.88
N PRO A 62 -4.15 7.35 -13.17
CA PRO A 62 -3.50 8.15 -12.16
C PRO A 62 -4.50 8.95 -11.30
N ILE A 63 -4.27 8.99 -9.99
CA ILE A 63 -5.12 9.71 -9.03
C ILE A 63 -4.40 10.96 -8.58
N THR A 64 -5.10 12.09 -8.55
CA THR A 64 -4.52 13.35 -8.07
C THR A 64 -4.98 13.64 -6.65
N ALA A 65 -4.01 13.81 -5.76
CA ALA A 65 -4.23 14.20 -4.37
C ALA A 65 -4.66 15.67 -4.25
N SER A 66 -5.17 16.05 -3.08
CA SER A 66 -5.62 17.42 -2.80
C SER A 66 -4.52 18.48 -2.91
N ASP A 67 -3.25 18.09 -2.80
CA ASP A 67 -2.07 18.95 -2.93
C ASP A 67 -1.50 19.00 -4.36
N GLY A 68 -2.19 18.37 -5.32
CA GLY A 68 -1.79 18.35 -6.73
C GLY A 68 -0.79 17.24 -7.08
N LEU A 69 -0.34 16.42 -6.13
CA LEU A 69 0.50 15.26 -6.43
C LEU A 69 -0.31 14.18 -7.14
N THR A 70 0.19 13.73 -8.28
CA THR A 70 -0.41 12.61 -9.01
C THR A 70 0.32 11.30 -8.72
N ILE A 71 -0.44 10.27 -8.37
CA ILE A 71 0.08 8.93 -8.08
C ILE A 71 -0.42 7.94 -9.14
N GLN A 72 0.52 7.16 -9.69
CA GLN A 72 0.22 6.04 -10.57
C GLN A 72 -0.17 4.81 -9.75
N PRO A 73 -1.33 4.16 -10.03
CA PRO A 73 -1.67 2.86 -9.44
C PRO A 73 -0.58 1.82 -9.68
N THR A 74 -0.28 1.02 -8.67
CA THR A 74 0.69 -0.09 -8.77
C THR A 74 0.02 -1.40 -9.19
N GLN A 75 -1.31 -1.51 -9.04
CA GLN A 75 -2.09 -2.67 -9.43
C GLN A 75 -3.43 -2.25 -10.06
N PRO A 76 -3.98 -3.05 -10.99
CA PRO A 76 -5.32 -2.82 -11.49
C PRO A 76 -6.38 -3.15 -10.44
N ALA A 77 -7.51 -2.45 -10.46
CA ALA A 77 -8.65 -2.62 -9.55
C ALA A 77 -9.21 -4.05 -9.57
N LYS A 78 -9.14 -4.71 -10.73
CA LYS A 78 -9.58 -6.10 -10.93
C LYS A 78 -8.46 -7.13 -10.75
N SER A 79 -7.40 -6.78 -10.03
CA SER A 79 -6.33 -7.73 -9.70
C SER A 79 -6.86 -8.92 -8.90
N VAL A 80 -6.32 -10.11 -9.16
CA VAL A 80 -6.66 -11.36 -8.45
C VAL A 80 -5.89 -11.49 -7.13
N LEU A 81 -5.11 -10.46 -6.76
CA LEU A 81 -4.36 -10.43 -5.52
C LEU A 81 -5.31 -10.41 -4.31
N LYS A 82 -5.00 -11.23 -3.30
CA LYS A 82 -5.66 -11.18 -2.01
C LYS A 82 -4.93 -10.19 -1.11
N TYR A 83 -5.70 -9.31 -0.48
CA TYR A 83 -5.23 -8.38 0.53
C TYR A 83 -5.69 -8.85 1.91
N ASP A 84 -4.77 -8.81 2.87
CA ASP A 84 -5.08 -9.06 4.28
C ASP A 84 -5.80 -7.85 4.89
N TYR A 85 -5.48 -6.64 4.41
CA TYR A 85 -6.13 -5.39 4.79
C TYR A 85 -6.40 -4.53 3.55
N PHE A 86 -7.52 -3.83 3.54
CA PHE A 86 -7.88 -2.92 2.45
C PHE A 86 -8.39 -1.60 3.02
N PHE A 87 -7.76 -0.50 2.63
CA PHE A 87 -8.08 0.84 3.09
C PHE A 87 -8.54 1.70 1.92
N VAL A 88 -9.50 2.58 2.19
CA VAL A 88 -9.96 3.60 1.23
C VAL A 88 -9.49 4.96 1.71
N CYS A 89 -8.67 5.62 0.91
CA CYS A 89 -8.24 7.00 1.13
C CYS A 89 -9.15 7.92 0.33
N ALA A 90 -10.13 8.52 1.00
CA ALA A 90 -11.03 9.50 0.39
C ALA A 90 -10.64 10.93 0.78
N GLY A 91 -10.93 11.88 -0.12
CA GLY A 91 -10.84 13.32 0.11
C GLY A 91 -12.21 13.94 0.43
N MET A 92 -12.24 15.26 0.62
CA MET A 92 -13.47 16.04 0.83
C MET A 92 -14.41 16.09 -0.38
N GLN A 93 -14.10 15.42 -1.48
CA GLN A 93 -15.00 15.27 -2.61
C GLN A 93 -15.96 14.10 -2.33
N SER A 94 -17.04 14.38 -1.60
CA SER A 94 -18.10 13.42 -1.27
C SER A 94 -18.94 12.98 -2.47
N ASP A 95 -18.67 13.51 -3.67
CA ASP A 95 -19.43 13.20 -4.88
C ASP A 95 -18.49 13.13 -6.09
N PRO A 96 -18.09 11.93 -6.56
CA PRO A 96 -17.49 11.81 -7.88
C PRO A 96 -18.54 12.23 -8.92
N PRO A 97 -18.20 13.05 -9.93
CA PRO A 97 -19.14 13.56 -10.94
C PRO A 97 -19.77 12.49 -11.87
N SER A 98 -19.68 11.21 -11.51
CA SER A 98 -20.18 10.08 -12.29
C SER A 98 -20.96 9.08 -11.43
N GLN A 99 -22.05 9.51 -10.80
CA GLN A 99 -23.20 8.62 -10.54
C GLN A 99 -24.13 8.51 -11.75
N ALA A 100 -23.57 8.29 -12.95
CA ALA A 100 -24.35 7.92 -14.13
C ALA A 100 -23.82 6.60 -14.66
N LYS A 101 -24.52 5.51 -14.31
CA LYS A 101 -24.27 4.09 -14.64
C LYS A 101 -23.36 3.33 -13.66
N LEU A 102 -23.96 2.93 -12.56
CA LEU A 102 -23.86 1.53 -12.12
C LEU A 102 -25.13 0.80 -12.59
#